data_AF-A0AA44MPV5-F1
#
_entry.id   AF-A0AA44MPV5-F1
#
_cell.length_a   1.000
_cell.length_b   1.000
_cell.length_c   1.000
_cell.angle_alpha   90.00
_cell.angle_beta   90.00
_cell.angle_gamma   90.00
#
_symmetry.space_group_name_H-M   'P 1'
#
loop_
_entity.id
_entity.type
_entity.pdbx_description
1 polymer ?
#
loop_
_entity_poly.entity_id
_entity_poly.type
_entity_poly.pdbx_seq_one_letter_code
_entity_poly.pdbx_strand_id
1 'polypeptide(L)' 'MPGQPFGVYLHVPFCLTRCGYCDFNTYTPAQLGGVSPDRWLLALRAELELAAAKLDAQTVH' A
#
# COMPACT_ATOMS: atom_id res chain seq x y z
N MET A 1 24.31 7.75 -0.46
CA MET A 1 24.91 7.48 -1.78
C MET A 1 24.25 8.42 -2.78
N PRO A 2 24.88 9.52 -3.20
CA PRO A 2 24.35 10.36 -4.27
C PRO A 2 24.25 9.53 -5.56
N GLY A 3 23.10 9.55 -6.23
CA GLY A 3 22.92 8.95 -7.56
C GLY A 3 22.25 7.56 -7.63
N GLN A 4 21.77 6.99 -6.51
CA GLN A 4 20.94 5.78 -6.60
C GLN A 4 19.49 6.16 -6.93
N PRO A 5 18.83 5.52 -7.92
CA PRO A 5 17.42 5.77 -8.22
C PRO A 5 16.55 5.48 -7.00
N PHE A 6 15.63 6.39 -6.68
CA PHE A 6 14.63 6.19 -5.64
C PHE A 6 13.40 5.49 -6.24
N GLY A 7 12.85 4.52 -5.50
CA GLY A 7 11.64 3.79 -5.90
C GLY A 7 10.85 3.34 -4.67
N VAL A 8 9.54 3.21 -4.85
CA VAL A 8 8.60 2.78 -3.80
C VAL A 8 7.80 1.60 -4.32
N TYR A 9 7.62 0.59 -3.48
CA TYR A 9 6.70 -0.51 -3.72
C TYR A 9 5.45 -0.32 -2.86
N LEU A 10 4.27 -0.39 -3.48
CA LEU A 10 2.99 -0.31 -2.81
C LEU A 10 2.23 -1.62 -2.98
N HIS A 11 1.83 -2.24 -1.87
CA HIS A 11 0.98 -3.43 -1.91
C HIS A 11 -0.50 -3.03 -1.91
N VAL A 12 -1.22 -3.40 -2.97
CA VAL A 12 -2.67 -3.17 -3.11
C VAL A 12 -3.38 -4.53 -3.01
N PRO A 13 -3.98 -4.86 -1.85
CA PRO A 13 -4.43 -6.22 -1.57
C PRO A 13 -5.87 -6.49 -2.02
N PHE A 14 -6.42 -5.73 -2.97
CA PHE A 14 -7.84 -5.78 -3.32
C PHE A 14 -8.07 -6.44 -4.67
N CYS A 15 -8.99 -7.41 -4.71
CA CYS A 15 -9.48 -8.00 -5.96
C CYS A 15 -11.00 -8.12 -5.91
N LEU A 16 -11.67 -7.90 -7.05
CA LEU A 16 -13.12 -8.14 -7.13
C LEU A 16 -13.43 -9.63 -6.91
N THR A 17 -12.64 -10.49 -7.56
CA THR A 17 -12.71 -11.94 -7.47
C THR A 17 -11.30 -12.52 -7.35
N ARG A 18 -11.17 -13.69 -6.72
CA ARG A 18 -9.91 -14.42 -6.65
C ARG A 18 -9.81 -15.40 -7.82
N CYS A 19 -8.76 -15.29 -8.63
CA CYS A 19 -8.49 -16.26 -9.69
C CYS A 19 -8.08 -17.61 -9.09
N GLY A 20 -8.40 -18.73 -9.77
CA GLY A 20 -8.11 -20.08 -9.28
C GLY A 20 -6.62 -20.39 -9.10
N TYR A 21 -5.74 -19.64 -9.76
CA TYR A 21 -4.28 -19.75 -9.67
C TYR A 21 -3.64 -18.68 -8.76
N CYS A 22 -4.44 -17.85 -8.08
CA CYS A 22 -3.92 -16.66 -7.39
C CYS A 22 -3.19 -17.02 -6.08
N ASP A 23 -1.86 -16.79 -6.08
CA ASP A 23 -0.98 -16.92 -4.91
C ASP A 23 -0.63 -15.57 -4.25
N PHE A 24 -1.03 -14.45 -4.86
CA PHE A 24 -0.82 -13.12 -4.32
C PHE A 24 -1.56 -12.95 -2.99
N ASN A 25 -0.99 -12.11 -2.11
CA ASN A 25 -1.62 -11.72 -0.86
C ASN A 25 -2.75 -10.71 -1.11
N THR A 26 -3.90 -11.20 -1.58
CA THR A 26 -5.08 -10.40 -1.93
C THR A 26 -6.34 -10.92 -1.25
N TYR A 27 -7.31 -10.01 -1.09
CA TYR A 27 -8.57 -10.26 -0.44
C TYR A 27 -9.72 -9.77 -1.34
N THR A 28 -10.75 -10.60 -1.44
CA THR A 28 -12.03 -10.23 -2.03
C THR A 28 -12.95 -9.59 -0.99
N PRO A 29 -13.99 -8.82 -1.40
CA PRO A 29 -14.91 -8.19 -0.46
C PRO A 29 -15.49 -9.12 0.61
N ALA A 30 -15.77 -10.38 0.25
CA ALA A 30 -16.28 -11.39 1.17
C ALA A 30 -15.27 -11.81 2.27
N GLN A 31 -13.98 -11.60 2.03
CA GLN A 31 -12.89 -11.96 2.95
C GLN A 31 -12.45 -10.78 3.84
N LEU A 32 -12.92 -9.56 3.53
CA LEU A 32 -12.29 -8.37 4.06
C LEU A 32 -12.52 -8.13 5.55
N GLY A 33 -13.57 -8.69 6.19
CA GLY A 33 -13.72 -8.68 7.66
C GLY A 33 -13.55 -7.33 8.37
N GLY A 34 -13.67 -6.20 7.65
CA GLY A 34 -13.40 -4.84 8.12
C GLY A 34 -12.24 -4.10 7.42
N VAL A 35 -11.40 -4.73 6.62
CA VAL A 35 -10.42 -4.05 5.77
C VAL A 35 -11.17 -3.41 4.59
N SER A 36 -11.04 -2.10 4.39
CA SER A 36 -11.67 -1.40 3.25
C SER A 36 -10.62 -0.60 2.47
N PRO A 37 -10.88 -0.27 1.20
CA PRO A 37 -10.02 0.64 0.44
C PRO A 37 -9.77 1.96 1.18
N ASP A 38 -10.80 2.53 1.82
CA ASP A 38 -10.67 3.78 2.57
C ASP A 38 -9.74 3.63 3.79
N ARG A 39 -9.89 2.54 4.57
CA ARG A 39 -8.99 2.30 5.71
C ARG A 39 -7.55 2.04 5.25
N TRP A 40 -7.37 1.37 4.12
CA TRP A 40 -6.05 1.19 3.52
C TRP A 40 -5.45 2.51 3.03
N LEU A 41 -6.25 3.40 2.42
CA LEU A 41 -5.78 4.74 2.02
C LEU A 41 -5.34 5.58 3.23
N LEU A 42 -6.10 5.54 4.32
CA LEU A 42 -5.72 6.22 5.57
C LEU A 42 -4.39 5.68 6.13
N ALA A 43 -4.25 4.35 6.19
CA ALA A 43 -3.02 3.72 6.66
C ALA A 43 -1.83 4.02 5.72
N LEU A 44 -2.04 3.96 4.40
CA LEU A 44 -1.02 4.27 3.40
C LEU A 44 -0.50 5.70 3.55
N ARG A 45 -1.40 6.68 3.74
CA ARG A 45 -1.00 8.08 3.97
C ARG A 45 -0.14 8.22 5.22
N ALA A 46 -0.55 7.60 6.34
CA ALA A 46 0.22 7.63 7.58
C ALA A 46 1.62 7.00 7.40
N GLU A 47 1.73 5.86 6.71
CA GLU A 47 3.01 5.21 6.43
C GLU A 47 3.91 6.06 5.52
N LEU A 48 3.35 6.74 4.52
CA LEU A 48 4.11 7.64 3.65
C LEU A 48 4.64 8.86 4.41
N GLU A 49 3.86 9.42 5.34
CA GLU A 49 4.30 10.52 6.22
C GLU A 49 5.46 10.07 7.13
N LEU A 50 5.37 8.87 7.70
CA LEU A 50 6.45 8.28 8.51
C LEU A 50 7.71 7.98 7.68
N ALA A 51 7.55 7.48 6.46
CA ALA A 51 8.66 7.20 5.56
C ALA A 51 9.34 8.49 5.09
N ALA A 52 8.57 9.51 4.74
CA ALA A 52 9.08 10.82 4.36
C ALA A 52 9.96 11.44 5.47
N ALA A 53 9.48 11.39 6.72
CA ALA A 53 10.26 11.86 7.87
C ALA A 53 11.58 11.10 8.06
N LYS A 54 11.61 9.78 7.81
CA LYS A 54 12.82 8.95 7.91
C LYS A 54 13.83 9.20 6.78
N LEU A 55 13.32 9.58 5.61
CA LEU A 55 14.11 9.79 4.40
C LEU A 55 14.51 11.26 4.20
N ASP A 56 14.12 12.15 5.12
CA ASP A 56 14.23 13.61 4.97
C ASP A 56 13.62 14.10 3.64
N ALA A 57 12.49 13.50 3.26
CA ALA A 57 11.77 13.79 2.03
C ALA A 57 10.53 14.66 2.30
N GLN A 58 10.15 15.46 1.31
CA GLN A 58 8.97 16.32 1.41
C GLN A 58 7.68 15.52 1.19
N THR A 59 6.71 15.64 2.10
CA THR A 59 5.33 15.19 1.85
C THR A 59 4.60 16.23 0.98
N VAL A 60 3.99 15.77 -0.10
CA VAL A 60 3.13 16.58 -0.98
C VAL A 60 1.68 16.13 -0.76
N HIS A 61 0.76 17.07 -0.54
CA HIS A 61 -0.64 16.78 -0.20
C HIS A 61 -1.57 16.96 -1.39
#